data_AF-D5SZ85-F1
#
_entry.id   AF-D5SZ85-F1
#
_cell.length_a   1.000
_cell.length_b   1.000
_cell.length_c   1.000
_cell.angle_alpha   90.00
_cell.angle_beta   90.00
_cell.angle_gamma   90.00
#
_symmetry.space_group_name_H-M   'P 1'
#
loop_
_entity.id
_entity.type
_entity.pdbx_description
1 polymer ?
#
loop_
_entity_poly.entity_id
_entity_poly.type
_entity_poly.pdbx_seq_one_letter_code
_entity_poly.pdbx_strand_id
1 'polypeptide(L)'
;MAIKLRVKWTTPGEHTLSATCGQSSDEKKIKVYKVQIFANDQDVTGGSFSTVVGKRVKLECRVTPEVEFTNEWDLPSAFVRDYKITYNPTNTQHPHNSSYNVVDTVAVVHLFFDSDFQTAAISPCWIRKVVNGRLTAEVTIADRTHNSSASITVEAPDVVITANSTTDNPKITLTNVEVTLGKNSKGITIAASCETAAGQAGTFQFLQKTRFDRSTTTQQSFSGVTRLTTTRTHSGGLFVLDRKPETPNAWNFQDKSLHLNDNDCGNLTITDSPGLLISGITLDLSALNEQFTTHLMYQPDGADSIWVSLEVVHWGWHARVAKNPSGVYFFAEPERVDSPRISAPIALPLWNGRALDAVVEKNTTIIPD
;
A
#
# COMPACT_ATOMS: atom_id res chain seq x y z
N MET A 1 -46.14 5.98 -51.05
CA MET A 1 -44.75 6.50 -50.97
C MET A 1 -44.51 6.90 -49.53
N ALA A 2 -43.55 6.28 -48.82
CA ALA A 2 -43.29 6.61 -47.41
C ALA A 2 -42.30 7.78 -47.32
N ILE A 3 -42.73 8.90 -46.73
CA ILE A 3 -41.85 10.04 -46.44
C ILE A 3 -41.02 9.67 -45.21
N LYS A 4 -39.69 9.58 -45.35
CA LYS A 4 -38.77 9.36 -44.23
C LYS A 4 -38.20 10.71 -43.79
N LEU A 5 -38.71 11.25 -42.68
CA LEU A 5 -38.13 12.43 -42.03
C LEU A 5 -37.07 11.99 -41.02
N ARG A 6 -35.86 12.56 -41.13
CA ARG A 6 -34.82 12.43 -40.11
C ARG A 6 -34.93 13.62 -39.16
N VAL A 7 -35.22 13.36 -37.90
CA VAL A 7 -35.30 14.39 -36.86
C VAL A 7 -34.24 14.09 -35.80
N LYS A 8 -33.48 15.12 -35.43
CA LYS A 8 -32.51 15.06 -34.33
C LYS A 8 -32.99 16.00 -33.24
N TRP A 9 -33.45 15.44 -32.12
CA TRP A 9 -33.70 16.20 -30.90
C TRP A 9 -32.50 16.10 -29.97
N THR A 10 -32.08 17.24 -29.43
CA THR A 10 -31.01 17.34 -28.43
C THR A 10 -31.54 17.71 -27.05
N THR A 11 -32.78 18.18 -26.96
CA THR A 11 -33.44 18.53 -25.70
C THR A 11 -34.08 17.28 -25.09
N PRO A 12 -33.79 16.94 -23.83
CA PRO A 12 -34.42 15.81 -23.15
C PRO A 12 -35.92 16.02 -22.96
N GLY A 13 -36.69 14.94 -22.90
CA GLY A 13 -38.13 14.96 -22.66
C GLY A 13 -38.94 14.16 -23.69
N GLU A 14 -40.26 14.24 -23.57
CA GLU A 14 -41.19 13.68 -24.56
C GLU A 14 -41.46 14.70 -25.66
N HIS A 15 -41.20 14.30 -26.90
CA HIS A 15 -41.45 15.10 -28.10
C HIS A 15 -42.51 14.41 -28.93
N THR A 16 -43.47 15.18 -29.44
CA THR A 16 -44.50 14.65 -30.35
C THR A 16 -44.11 14.99 -31.78
N LEU A 17 -43.89 13.97 -32.60
CA LEU A 17 -43.76 14.09 -34.04
C LEU A 17 -45.14 13.92 -34.65
N SER A 18 -45.72 14.97 -35.20
CA SER A 18 -46.98 14.90 -35.94
C SER A 18 -46.74 15.09 -37.44
N ALA A 19 -47.50 14.36 -38.25
CA ALA A 19 -47.55 14.52 -39.70
C ALA A 19 -48.99 14.57 -40.17
N THR A 20 -49.32 15.56 -41.00
CA THR A 20 -50.69 15.78 -41.49
C THR A 20 -50.70 15.76 -43.02
N CYS A 21 -51.64 15.02 -43.61
CA CYS A 21 -51.90 15.01 -45.05
C CYS A 21 -53.41 15.10 -45.29
N GLY A 22 -53.90 16.28 -45.68
CA GLY A 22 -55.34 16.54 -45.81
C GLY A 22 -56.06 16.48 -44.46
N GLN A 23 -57.09 15.64 -44.35
CA GLN A 23 -57.84 15.41 -43.10
C GLN A 23 -57.24 14.30 -42.21
N SER A 24 -56.17 13.63 -42.64
CA SER A 24 -55.51 12.57 -41.87
C SER A 24 -54.28 13.12 -41.15
N SER A 25 -54.16 12.80 -39.87
CA SER A 25 -52.96 13.06 -39.06
C SER A 25 -52.48 11.77 -38.41
N ASP A 26 -51.16 11.64 -38.28
CA ASP A 26 -50.51 10.59 -37.48
C ASP A 26 -49.52 11.25 -36.50
N GLU A 27 -49.42 10.68 -35.30
CA GLU A 27 -48.58 11.21 -34.22
C GLU A 27 -47.74 10.11 -33.60
N LYS A 28 -46.47 10.42 -33.35
CA LYS A 28 -45.54 9.55 -32.66
C LYS A 28 -44.84 10.29 -31.54
N LYS A 29 -44.99 9.78 -30.32
CA LYS A 29 -44.25 10.25 -29.14
C LYS A 29 -42.86 9.64 -29.12
N ILE A 30 -41.85 10.49 -28.95
CA ILE A 30 -40.44 10.13 -28.92
C ILE A 30 -39.86 10.67 -27.62
N LYS A 31 -39.35 9.77 -26.78
CA LYS A 31 -38.63 10.14 -25.57
C LYS A 31 -37.15 10.32 -25.88
N VAL A 32 -36.60 11.45 -25.47
CA VAL A 32 -35.19 11.79 -25.60
C VAL A 32 -34.60 11.82 -24.20
N TYR A 33 -33.59 11.00 -23.97
CA TYR A 33 -32.89 10.89 -22.70
C TYR A 33 -31.51 11.54 -22.81
N LYS A 34 -31.10 12.21 -21.74
CA LYS A 34 -29.73 12.67 -21.53
C LYS A 34 -29.17 11.93 -20.33
N VAL A 35 -28.09 11.20 -20.55
CA VAL A 35 -27.25 10.62 -19.51
C VAL A 35 -26.20 11.65 -19.13
N GLN A 36 -25.97 11.83 -17.84
CA GLN A 36 -25.00 12.77 -17.30
C GLN A 36 -24.11 12.09 -16.27
N ILE A 37 -22.83 12.42 -16.31
CA ILE A 37 -21.84 11.98 -15.33
C ILE A 37 -21.54 13.16 -14.41
N PHE A 38 -21.70 12.93 -13.11
CA PHE A 38 -21.29 13.85 -12.05
C PHE A 38 -20.07 13.30 -11.33
N ALA A 39 -19.06 14.14 -11.12
CA ALA A 39 -17.92 13.86 -10.27
C ALA A 39 -17.89 14.91 -9.14
N ASN A 40 -17.95 14.46 -7.89
CA ASN A 40 -18.05 15.32 -6.71
C ASN A 40 -19.15 16.40 -6.86
N ASP A 41 -20.33 15.96 -7.29
CA ASP A 41 -21.53 16.78 -7.51
C ASP A 41 -21.42 17.82 -8.64
N GLN A 42 -20.36 17.78 -9.47
CA GLN A 42 -20.20 18.61 -10.67
C GLN A 42 -20.47 17.80 -11.95
N ASP A 43 -21.26 18.35 -12.88
CA ASP A 43 -21.50 17.72 -14.19
C ASP A 43 -20.22 17.81 -15.05
N VAL A 44 -19.67 16.65 -15.38
CA VAL A 44 -18.45 16.49 -16.18
C VAL A 44 -18.72 15.80 -17.52
N THR A 45 -19.99 15.69 -17.91
CA THR A 45 -20.42 14.97 -19.13
C THR A 45 -19.76 15.53 -20.39
N GLY A 46 -18.98 14.71 -21.09
CA GLY A 46 -18.24 15.11 -22.29
C GLY A 46 -17.07 16.07 -22.03
N GLY A 47 -16.83 16.44 -20.77
CA GLY A 47 -15.75 17.33 -20.34
C GLY A 47 -14.59 16.56 -19.71
N SER A 48 -13.94 17.22 -18.74
CA SER A 48 -12.82 16.66 -17.99
C SER A 48 -12.98 16.87 -16.49
N PHE A 49 -12.34 15.98 -15.73
CA PHE A 49 -12.23 16.04 -14.28
C PHE A 49 -10.78 15.73 -13.87
N SER A 50 -10.27 16.40 -12.84
CA SER A 50 -8.95 16.12 -12.27
C SER A 50 -9.05 15.83 -10.78
N THR A 51 -8.20 14.93 -10.29
CA THR A 51 -8.07 14.59 -8.87
C THR A 51 -6.65 14.13 -8.56
N VAL A 52 -6.39 13.78 -7.30
CA VAL A 52 -5.09 13.33 -6.81
C VAL A 52 -5.20 11.89 -6.31
N VAL A 53 -4.14 11.11 -6.49
CA VAL A 53 -4.03 9.76 -5.91
C VAL A 53 -4.34 9.76 -4.41
N GLY A 54 -5.04 8.74 -3.94
CA GLY A 54 -5.46 8.57 -2.56
C GLY A 54 -6.75 9.30 -2.19
N LYS A 55 -7.22 10.27 -2.99
CA LYS A 55 -8.44 11.02 -2.72
C LYS A 55 -9.68 10.24 -3.19
N ARG A 56 -10.72 10.21 -2.36
CA ARG A 56 -12.02 9.65 -2.76
C ARG A 56 -12.73 10.57 -3.75
N VAL A 57 -13.37 9.98 -4.75
CA VAL A 57 -14.21 10.69 -5.72
C VAL A 57 -15.60 10.07 -5.69
N LYS A 58 -16.63 10.90 -5.54
CA LYS A 58 -18.02 10.48 -5.71
C LYS A 58 -18.38 10.59 -7.19
N LEU A 59 -18.70 9.47 -7.81
CA LEU A 59 -19.21 9.42 -9.19
C LEU A 59 -20.70 9.10 -9.15
N GLU A 60 -21.48 9.81 -9.96
CA GLU A 60 -22.92 9.63 -10.05
C GLU A 60 -23.38 9.75 -11.50
N CYS A 61 -24.27 8.84 -11.91
CA CYS A 61 -24.92 8.86 -13.20
C CYS A 61 -26.37 9.32 -13.01
N ARG A 62 -26.77 10.37 -13.74
CA ARG A 62 -28.14 10.88 -13.75
C ARG A 62 -28.75 10.81 -15.14
N VAL A 63 -30.04 10.47 -15.21
CA VAL A 63 -30.80 10.45 -16.46
C VAL A 63 -31.88 11.52 -16.41
N THR A 64 -31.95 12.34 -17.45
CA THR A 64 -33.02 13.34 -17.63
C THR A 64 -33.81 13.01 -18.91
N PRO A 65 -35.16 12.97 -18.89
CA PRO A 65 -36.02 13.06 -17.70
C PRO A 65 -35.83 11.84 -16.78
N GLU A 66 -36.20 11.99 -15.50
CA GLU A 66 -36.12 10.91 -14.52
C GLU A 66 -36.94 9.69 -14.98
N VAL A 67 -36.30 8.53 -14.95
CA VAL A 67 -36.84 7.27 -15.42
C VAL A 67 -36.08 6.15 -14.71
N GLU A 68 -36.69 4.98 -14.58
CA GLU A 68 -35.95 3.79 -14.16
C GLU A 68 -34.93 3.40 -15.23
N PHE A 69 -33.72 3.08 -14.76
CA PHE A 69 -32.63 2.61 -15.61
C PHE A 69 -31.74 1.65 -14.82
N THR A 70 -31.02 0.81 -15.55
CA THR A 70 -29.82 0.14 -15.03
C THR A 70 -28.59 0.84 -15.60
N ASN A 71 -27.47 0.76 -14.89
CA ASN A 71 -26.22 1.31 -15.41
C ASN A 71 -25.06 0.37 -15.15
N GLU A 72 -23.96 0.62 -15.84
CA GLU A 72 -22.66 -0.02 -15.64
C GLU A 72 -21.58 1.06 -15.79
N TRP A 73 -20.61 1.03 -14.88
CA TRP A 73 -19.46 1.92 -14.91
C TRP A 73 -18.23 1.20 -15.47
N ASP A 74 -17.63 1.79 -16.51
CA ASP A 74 -16.30 1.43 -16.97
C ASP A 74 -15.29 2.47 -16.48
N LEU A 75 -14.43 2.03 -15.56
CA LEU A 75 -13.42 2.84 -14.90
C LEU A 75 -12.00 2.34 -15.25
N PRO A 76 -10.99 3.22 -15.35
CA PRO A 76 -9.59 2.82 -15.49
C PRO A 76 -9.14 1.93 -14.32
N SER A 77 -8.26 0.94 -14.56
CA SER A 77 -7.83 -0.10 -13.59
C SER A 77 -6.96 0.37 -12.41
N ALA A 78 -7.34 1.48 -11.78
CA ALA A 78 -6.54 2.27 -10.85
C ALA A 78 -7.31 2.63 -9.57
N PHE A 79 -8.46 2.00 -9.31
CA PHE A 79 -9.31 2.33 -8.17
C PHE A 79 -9.39 1.19 -7.16
N VAL A 80 -9.69 1.55 -5.91
CA VAL A 80 -10.10 0.66 -4.83
C VAL A 80 -11.27 1.29 -4.08
N ARG A 81 -12.04 0.51 -3.33
CA ARG A 81 -13.16 1.04 -2.54
C ARG A 81 -12.66 1.75 -1.29
N ASP A 82 -11.75 1.11 -0.58
CA ASP A 82 -11.02 1.66 0.56
C ASP A 82 -9.73 0.86 0.82
N TYR A 83 -8.85 1.42 1.66
CA TYR A 83 -7.66 0.76 2.16
C TYR A 83 -7.62 0.94 3.67
N LYS A 84 -7.75 -0.17 4.41
CA LYS A 84 -7.87 -0.17 5.86
C LYS A 84 -6.64 -0.79 6.48
N ILE A 85 -5.99 -0.03 7.36
CA ILE A 85 -4.97 -0.53 8.27
C ILE A 85 -5.62 -0.69 9.64
N THR A 86 -5.42 -1.83 10.29
CA THR A 86 -6.00 -2.15 11.59
C THR A 86 -4.90 -2.42 12.60
N TYR A 87 -5.08 -1.93 13.82
CA TYR A 87 -4.23 -2.20 14.99
C TYR A 87 -5.15 -2.66 16.13
N ASN A 88 -5.06 -3.94 16.49
CA ASN A 88 -5.87 -4.56 17.53
C ASN A 88 -4.94 -5.05 18.65
N PRO A 89 -4.77 -4.29 19.74
CA PRO A 89 -3.98 -4.76 20.88
C PRO A 89 -4.64 -6.01 21.46
N THR A 90 -3.85 -7.03 21.76
CA THR A 90 -4.34 -8.23 22.44
C THR A 90 -3.99 -8.16 23.93
N ASN A 91 -4.72 -8.90 24.77
CA ASN A 91 -4.36 -9.08 26.18
C ASN A 91 -3.31 -10.19 26.38
N THR A 92 -2.79 -10.76 25.29
CA THR A 92 -1.84 -11.86 25.32
C THR A 92 -0.44 -11.30 25.45
N GLN A 93 0.25 -11.62 26.54
CA GLN A 93 1.68 -11.31 26.64
C GLN A 93 2.48 -12.14 25.65
N HIS A 94 3.52 -11.55 25.08
CA HIS A 94 4.39 -12.30 24.18
C HIS A 94 5.11 -13.42 24.95
N PRO A 95 5.13 -14.67 24.43
CA PRO A 95 5.60 -15.84 25.16
C PRO A 95 7.08 -15.77 25.58
N HIS A 96 7.87 -14.91 24.93
CA HIS A 96 9.31 -14.75 25.21
C HIS A 96 9.67 -13.38 25.80
N ASN A 97 8.70 -12.49 26.01
CA ASN A 97 8.96 -11.21 26.64
C ASN A 97 7.67 -10.65 27.28
N SER A 98 7.62 -10.70 28.61
CA SER A 98 6.48 -10.22 29.41
C SER A 98 6.32 -8.71 29.40
N SER A 99 7.24 -7.96 28.79
CA SER A 99 7.20 -6.49 28.73
C SER A 99 6.35 -5.95 27.58
N TYR A 100 5.77 -6.81 26.72
CA TYR A 100 4.87 -6.36 25.66
C TYR A 100 3.73 -7.35 25.39
N ASN A 101 2.63 -6.80 24.90
CA ASN A 101 1.47 -7.56 24.46
C ASN A 101 1.57 -7.82 22.96
N VAL A 102 1.10 -8.98 22.53
CA VAL A 102 0.91 -9.30 21.12
C VAL A 102 -0.13 -8.33 20.56
N VAL A 103 0.03 -7.89 19.32
CA VAL A 103 -0.93 -7.03 18.63
C VAL A 103 -1.24 -7.69 17.30
N ASP A 104 -2.51 -7.71 16.94
CA ASP A 104 -2.92 -8.06 15.60
C ASP A 104 -2.92 -6.79 14.72
N THR A 105 -2.03 -6.77 13.73
CA THR A 105 -1.95 -5.69 12.75
C THR A 105 -2.15 -6.22 11.35
N VAL A 106 -3.10 -5.66 10.63
CA VAL A 106 -3.45 -6.10 9.27
C VAL A 106 -3.66 -4.88 8.38
N ALA A 107 -3.16 -4.96 7.15
CA ALA A 107 -3.56 -4.06 6.09
C ALA A 107 -4.38 -4.82 5.06
N VAL A 108 -5.56 -4.29 4.76
CA VAL A 108 -6.52 -4.89 3.82
C VAL A 108 -6.94 -3.83 2.80
N VAL A 109 -6.96 -4.22 1.53
CA VAL A 109 -7.59 -3.44 0.47
C VAL A 109 -8.99 -3.98 0.26
N HIS A 110 -9.99 -3.11 0.30
CA HIS A 110 -11.32 -3.45 -0.14
C HIS A 110 -11.47 -3.09 -1.61
N LEU A 111 -11.74 -4.11 -2.42
CA LEU A 111 -12.00 -3.98 -3.84
C LEU A 111 -13.50 -3.78 -4.08
N PHE A 112 -13.82 -3.26 -5.26
CA PHE A 112 -15.17 -3.31 -5.79
C PHE A 112 -15.45 -4.69 -6.37
N PHE A 113 -16.73 -5.09 -6.34
CA PHE A 113 -17.27 -6.22 -7.08
C PHE A 113 -18.10 -5.72 -8.26
N ASP A 114 -18.34 -6.58 -9.27
CA ASP A 114 -19.10 -6.22 -10.47
C ASP A 114 -20.47 -5.59 -10.15
N SER A 115 -21.14 -6.08 -9.10
CA SER A 115 -22.41 -5.53 -8.63
C SER A 115 -22.32 -4.07 -8.15
N ASP A 116 -21.16 -3.66 -7.62
CA ASP A 116 -20.96 -2.28 -7.17
C ASP A 116 -20.88 -1.31 -8.36
N PHE A 117 -20.48 -1.77 -9.54
CA PHE A 117 -20.48 -0.95 -10.76
C PHE A 117 -21.86 -0.82 -11.40
N GLN A 118 -22.87 -1.53 -10.87
CA GLN A 118 -24.23 -1.48 -11.36
C GLN A 118 -25.13 -0.49 -10.61
N THR A 119 -24.53 0.36 -9.77
CA THR A 119 -25.24 1.39 -9.01
C THR A 119 -25.13 2.75 -9.67
N ALA A 120 -26.17 3.58 -9.52
CA ALA A 120 -26.19 4.94 -10.06
C ALA A 120 -25.09 5.83 -9.45
N ALA A 121 -24.58 5.50 -8.25
CA ALA A 121 -23.50 6.22 -7.59
C ALA A 121 -22.47 5.26 -6.97
N ILE A 122 -21.19 5.61 -7.13
CA ILE A 122 -20.03 4.89 -6.59
C ILE A 122 -19.01 5.88 -6.02
N SER A 123 -18.21 5.45 -5.03
CA SER A 123 -17.22 6.32 -4.36
C SER A 123 -15.82 5.71 -4.26
N PRO A 124 -15.08 5.57 -5.38
CA PRO A 124 -13.72 5.01 -5.41
C PRO A 124 -12.63 5.95 -4.87
N CYS A 125 -11.51 5.34 -4.44
CA CYS A 125 -10.22 6.01 -4.23
C CYS A 125 -9.24 5.59 -5.33
N TRP A 126 -8.46 6.54 -5.86
CA TRP A 126 -7.42 6.25 -6.85
C TRP A 126 -6.13 5.80 -6.19
N ILE A 127 -5.46 4.79 -6.74
CA ILE A 127 -4.22 4.24 -6.16
C ILE A 127 -2.99 4.50 -7.02
N ARG A 128 -3.14 5.02 -8.24
CA ARG A 128 -2.04 5.34 -9.15
C ARG A 128 -2.36 6.54 -10.03
N LYS A 129 -1.31 7.20 -10.52
CA LYS A 129 -1.39 8.26 -11.52
C LYS A 129 -2.07 7.73 -12.79
N VAL A 130 -2.97 8.52 -13.37
CA VAL A 130 -3.66 8.22 -14.62
C VAL A 130 -3.63 9.45 -15.50
N VAL A 131 -3.02 9.33 -16.68
CA VAL A 131 -2.94 10.41 -17.66
C VAL A 131 -3.91 10.10 -18.79
N ASN A 132 -4.85 11.01 -19.06
CA ASN A 132 -5.85 10.86 -20.12
C ASN A 132 -6.71 9.59 -19.98
N GLY A 133 -7.12 9.26 -18.75
CA GLY A 133 -8.09 8.19 -18.51
C GLY A 133 -9.47 8.57 -19.03
N ARG A 134 -10.34 7.57 -19.16
CA ARG A 134 -11.74 7.76 -19.55
C ARG A 134 -12.65 7.09 -18.54
N LEU A 135 -13.67 7.81 -18.12
CA LEU A 135 -14.80 7.28 -17.34
C LEU A 135 -15.97 7.13 -18.30
N THR A 136 -16.61 5.97 -18.32
CA THR A 136 -17.83 5.76 -19.11
C THR A 136 -18.95 5.25 -18.20
N ALA A 137 -20.12 5.88 -18.30
CA ALA A 137 -21.35 5.37 -17.74
C ALA A 137 -22.21 4.86 -18.89
N GLU A 138 -22.47 3.56 -18.90
CA GLU A 138 -23.44 2.93 -19.80
C GLU A 138 -24.76 2.78 -19.04
N VAL A 139 -25.87 3.15 -19.68
CA VAL A 139 -27.20 3.17 -19.07
C VAL A 139 -28.18 2.48 -20.01
N THR A 140 -28.97 1.56 -19.49
CA THR A 140 -30.05 0.90 -20.24
C THR A 140 -31.41 1.42 -19.79
N ILE A 141 -32.18 1.98 -20.73
CA ILE A 141 -33.52 2.52 -20.54
C ILE A 141 -34.45 1.83 -21.52
N ALA A 142 -35.44 1.08 -21.03
CA ALA A 142 -36.39 0.34 -21.87
C ALA A 142 -35.71 -0.48 -22.99
N ASP A 143 -34.73 -1.31 -22.61
CA ASP A 143 -33.92 -2.17 -23.49
C ASP A 143 -33.05 -1.42 -24.53
N ARG A 144 -32.81 -0.12 -24.32
CA ARG A 144 -31.92 0.68 -25.15
C ARG A 144 -30.74 1.21 -24.36
N THR A 145 -29.55 0.99 -24.91
CA THR A 145 -28.30 1.43 -24.32
C THR A 145 -27.97 2.86 -24.74
N HIS A 146 -27.60 3.66 -23.75
CA HIS A 146 -27.12 5.02 -23.87
C HIS A 146 -25.79 5.11 -23.13
N ASN A 147 -24.81 5.82 -23.68
CA ASN A 147 -23.53 6.03 -23.01
C ASN A 147 -23.21 7.51 -22.84
N SER A 148 -22.42 7.80 -21.82
CA SER A 148 -21.78 9.08 -21.62
C SER A 148 -20.38 8.85 -21.11
N SER A 149 -19.49 9.78 -21.40
CA SER A 149 -18.10 9.67 -20.95
C SER A 149 -17.52 11.01 -20.57
N ALA A 150 -16.54 10.98 -19.67
CA ALA A 150 -15.72 12.13 -19.29
C ALA A 150 -14.24 11.72 -19.31
N SER A 151 -13.38 12.68 -19.66
CA SER A 151 -11.93 12.50 -19.53
C SER A 151 -11.52 12.69 -18.06
N ILE A 152 -10.55 11.90 -17.60
CA ILE A 152 -10.03 12.01 -16.24
C ILE A 152 -8.50 12.05 -16.23
N THR A 153 -7.98 12.96 -15.41
CA THR A 153 -6.57 12.97 -15.00
C THR A 153 -6.49 12.73 -13.50
N VAL A 154 -5.61 11.83 -13.10
CA VAL A 154 -5.29 11.57 -11.70
C VAL A 154 -3.82 11.87 -11.52
N GLU A 155 -3.54 12.89 -10.74
CA GLU A 155 -2.19 13.37 -10.50
C GLU A 155 -1.62 12.75 -9.23
N ALA A 156 -0.29 12.77 -9.12
CA ALA A 156 0.42 12.39 -7.92
C ALA A 156 1.53 13.43 -7.68
N PRO A 157 1.94 13.64 -6.42
CA PRO A 157 3.13 14.42 -6.11
C PRO A 157 4.35 13.88 -6.85
N ASP A 158 5.26 14.77 -7.23
CA ASP A 158 6.52 14.39 -7.83
C ASP A 158 7.49 13.95 -6.73
N VAL A 159 8.10 12.79 -6.91
CA VAL A 159 9.00 12.20 -5.92
C VAL A 159 10.27 11.68 -6.56
N VAL A 160 11.39 11.90 -5.89
CA VAL A 160 12.68 11.33 -6.23
C VAL A 160 13.23 10.60 -5.02
N ILE A 161 13.38 9.29 -5.13
CA ILE A 161 13.99 8.46 -4.09
C ILE A 161 15.46 8.20 -4.42
N THR A 162 16.29 8.31 -3.39
CA THR A 162 17.65 7.77 -3.38
C THR A 162 17.77 6.78 -2.23
N ALA A 163 18.41 5.65 -2.49
CA ALA A 163 18.66 4.61 -1.51
C ALA A 163 20.11 4.18 -1.60
N ASN A 164 20.82 4.22 -0.48
CA ASN A 164 22.24 3.89 -0.42
C ASN A 164 22.47 2.92 0.74
N SER A 165 23.00 1.75 0.43
CA SER A 165 23.57 0.82 1.43
C SER A 165 24.97 1.27 1.81
N THR A 166 25.40 1.03 3.06
CA THR A 166 26.83 1.23 3.38
C THR A 166 27.67 0.11 2.81
N THR A 167 28.88 0.48 2.37
CA THR A 167 29.96 -0.48 2.10
C THR A 167 30.82 -0.76 3.34
N ASP A 168 30.58 -0.05 4.43
CA ASP A 168 31.34 -0.21 5.67
C ASP A 168 30.96 -1.53 6.35
N ASN A 169 31.94 -2.39 6.62
CA ASN A 169 31.73 -3.57 7.47
C ASN A 169 31.29 -3.09 8.86
N PRO A 170 30.10 -3.47 9.35
CA PRO A 170 29.68 -3.06 10.66
C PRO A 170 30.60 -3.67 11.72
N LYS A 171 30.94 -2.87 12.72
CA LYS A 171 31.77 -3.36 13.82
C LYS A 171 30.98 -4.36 14.65
N ILE A 172 31.54 -5.56 14.85
CA ILE A 172 31.12 -6.45 15.92
C ILE A 172 31.42 -5.72 17.24
N THR A 173 30.39 -5.13 17.85
CA THR A 173 30.55 -4.44 19.13
C THR A 173 30.16 -5.39 20.24
N LEU A 174 31.11 -5.67 21.14
CA LEU A 174 30.91 -6.49 22.33
C LEU A 174 30.66 -5.56 23.52
N THR A 175 29.51 -5.74 24.18
CA THR A 175 29.34 -5.31 25.57
C THR A 175 29.45 -6.56 26.47
N ASN A 176 29.46 -6.38 27.79
CA ASN A 176 29.64 -7.48 28.75
C ASN A 176 28.60 -8.62 28.64
N VAL A 177 27.51 -8.43 27.88
CA VAL A 177 26.43 -9.43 27.70
C VAL A 177 25.88 -9.52 26.27
N GLU A 178 26.23 -8.60 25.36
CA GLU A 178 25.60 -8.50 24.04
C GLU A 178 26.62 -8.26 22.94
N VAL A 179 26.53 -9.01 21.84
CA VAL A 179 27.11 -8.60 20.56
C VAL A 179 26.02 -7.93 19.75
N THR A 180 26.27 -6.71 19.28
CA THR A 180 25.39 -6.07 18.31
C THR A 180 26.06 -5.96 16.95
N LEU A 181 25.35 -6.41 15.92
CA LEU A 181 25.67 -6.13 14.52
C LEU A 181 24.85 -4.92 14.07
N GLY A 182 25.42 -4.05 13.22
CA GLY A 182 24.68 -2.95 12.59
C GLY A 182 24.29 -1.77 13.49
N LYS A 183 24.14 -1.94 14.81
CA LYS A 183 23.81 -0.82 15.72
C LYS A 183 25.00 0.15 15.73
N ASN A 184 24.79 1.32 15.10
CA ASN A 184 25.75 2.42 14.84
C ASN A 184 26.49 2.41 13.48
N SER A 185 26.10 1.56 12.53
CA SER A 185 26.57 1.58 11.14
C SER A 185 25.35 1.46 10.21
N LYS A 186 25.20 2.38 9.25
CA LYS A 186 23.94 2.56 8.50
C LYS A 186 23.73 1.41 7.50
N GLY A 187 22.94 0.39 7.82
CA GLY A 187 22.63 -0.67 6.84
C GLY A 187 22.10 -0.11 5.52
N ILE A 188 21.11 0.77 5.62
CA ILE A 188 20.59 1.54 4.50
C ILE A 188 20.21 2.97 4.93
N THR A 189 20.42 3.93 4.03
CA THR A 189 19.80 5.26 4.12
C THR A 189 18.90 5.44 2.92
N ILE A 190 17.63 5.77 3.17
CA ILE A 190 16.64 6.08 2.13
C ILE A 190 16.23 7.54 2.31
N ALA A 191 16.40 8.35 1.26
CA ALA A 191 15.98 9.74 1.21
C ALA A 191 15.01 9.95 0.05
N ALA A 192 13.92 10.66 0.31
CA ALA A 192 12.94 11.09 -0.67
C ALA A 192 12.89 12.61 -0.71
N SER A 193 13.01 13.17 -1.91
CA SER A 193 12.64 14.55 -2.22
C SER A 193 11.21 14.51 -2.77
N CYS A 194 10.30 15.25 -2.14
CA CYS A 194 8.89 15.29 -2.50
C CYS A 194 8.49 16.71 -2.88
N GLU A 195 7.67 16.85 -3.91
CA GLU A 195 7.10 18.11 -4.38
C GLU A 195 5.61 17.94 -4.64
N THR A 196 4.80 18.84 -4.10
CA THR A 196 3.34 18.89 -4.28
C THR A 196 2.97 20.03 -5.23
N ALA A 197 2.00 19.80 -6.12
CA ALA A 197 1.37 20.85 -6.89
C ALA A 197 0.10 21.39 -6.19
N ALA A 198 -0.65 22.26 -6.87
CA ALA A 198 -1.94 22.74 -6.38
C ALA A 198 -2.94 21.60 -6.17
N GLY A 199 -3.60 21.56 -5.01
CA GLY A 199 -4.56 20.52 -4.63
C GLY A 199 -3.92 19.20 -4.18
N GLN A 200 -2.60 19.15 -4.03
CA GLN A 200 -1.82 17.95 -3.67
C GLN A 200 -1.23 18.02 -2.25
N ALA A 201 -1.65 18.97 -1.40
CA ALA A 201 -1.32 18.98 0.02
C ALA A 201 -1.57 17.61 0.67
N GLY A 202 -0.65 17.17 1.53
CA GLY A 202 -0.74 15.85 2.13
C GLY A 202 0.49 15.43 2.92
N THR A 203 0.44 14.22 3.43
CA THR A 203 1.45 13.66 4.32
C THR A 203 2.20 12.50 3.66
N PHE A 204 3.52 12.50 3.79
CA PHE A 204 4.44 11.47 3.32
C PHE A 204 5.06 10.74 4.50
N GLN A 205 5.10 9.41 4.42
CA GLN A 205 5.71 8.55 5.43
C GLN A 205 6.32 7.31 4.78
N PHE A 206 7.32 6.70 5.41
CA PHE A 206 7.85 5.41 4.98
C PHE A 206 7.19 4.26 5.72
N LEU A 207 6.81 3.20 5.00
CA LEU A 207 6.32 1.95 5.57
C LEU A 207 7.28 0.83 5.17
N GLN A 208 7.79 0.07 6.14
CA GLN A 208 8.71 -1.03 5.85
C GLN A 208 8.08 -2.39 6.19
N LYS A 209 8.25 -3.34 5.27
CA LYS A 209 7.92 -4.75 5.48
C LYS A 209 9.21 -5.56 5.40
N THR A 210 9.28 -6.62 6.19
CA THR A 210 10.41 -7.52 6.25
C THR A 210 9.98 -8.97 6.06
N ARG A 211 10.82 -9.75 5.40
CA ARG A 211 10.80 -11.21 5.36
C ARG A 211 12.15 -11.66 5.89
N PHE A 212 12.14 -12.52 6.90
CA PHE A 212 13.37 -12.91 7.58
C PHE A 212 13.34 -14.36 8.05
N ASP A 213 14.54 -14.91 8.19
CA ASP A 213 14.83 -16.22 8.76
C ASP A 213 16.13 -16.14 9.55
N ARG A 214 16.01 -16.17 10.87
CA ARG A 214 17.11 -16.01 11.82
C ARG A 214 17.27 -17.29 12.61
N SER A 215 18.50 -17.72 12.84
CA SER A 215 18.80 -18.85 13.73
C SER A 215 19.93 -18.51 14.69
N THR A 216 19.76 -18.88 15.95
CA THR A 216 20.71 -18.67 17.04
C THR A 216 21.00 -20.01 17.71
N THR A 217 22.25 -20.43 17.75
CA THR A 217 22.68 -21.63 18.48
C THR A 217 23.44 -21.24 19.73
N THR A 218 22.96 -21.68 20.89
CA THR A 218 23.56 -21.44 22.20
C THR A 218 24.12 -22.73 22.79
N GLN A 219 25.23 -22.62 23.51
CA GLN A 219 25.81 -23.74 24.26
C GLN A 219 25.71 -23.47 25.76
N GLN A 220 25.23 -24.47 26.49
CA GLN A 220 25.24 -24.51 27.95
C GLN A 220 25.90 -25.81 28.39
N SER A 221 27.00 -25.72 29.14
CA SER A 221 27.65 -26.89 29.72
C SER A 221 27.37 -26.91 31.22
N PHE A 222 26.82 -28.02 31.73
CA PHE A 222 26.54 -28.23 33.15
C PHE A 222 26.73 -29.71 33.50
N SER A 223 27.46 -29.99 34.58
CA SER A 223 27.64 -31.34 35.14
C SER A 223 28.06 -32.43 34.14
N GLY A 224 29.06 -32.15 33.29
CA GLY A 224 29.57 -33.15 32.33
C GLY A 224 28.67 -33.39 31.11
N VAL A 225 27.72 -32.48 30.86
CA VAL A 225 26.82 -32.53 29.73
C VAL A 225 26.84 -31.19 29.01
N THR A 226 27.01 -31.26 27.69
CA THR A 226 26.94 -30.11 26.81
C THR A 226 25.57 -30.07 26.11
N ARG A 227 24.80 -29.01 26.36
CA ARG A 227 23.50 -28.75 25.73
C ARG A 227 23.67 -27.71 24.64
N LEU A 228 23.31 -28.09 23.41
CA LEU A 228 23.18 -27.16 22.29
C LEU A 228 21.71 -26.85 22.07
N THR A 229 21.35 -25.57 22.05
CA THR A 229 19.98 -25.12 21.79
C THR A 229 19.98 -24.18 20.60
N THR A 230 19.31 -24.59 19.53
CA THR A 230 19.08 -23.75 18.35
C THR A 230 17.68 -23.19 18.41
N THR A 231 17.58 -21.87 18.41
CA THR A 231 16.33 -21.12 18.30
C THR A 231 16.25 -20.52 16.89
N ARG A 232 15.13 -20.69 16.20
CA ARG A 232 14.89 -20.08 14.89
C ARG A 232 13.70 -19.12 14.98
N THR A 233 13.85 -17.91 14.47
CA THR A 233 12.77 -16.93 14.36
C THR A 233 12.59 -16.54 12.91
N HIS A 234 11.40 -16.73 12.37
CA HIS A 234 11.15 -16.53 10.94
C HIS A 234 9.74 -16.02 10.66
N SER A 235 9.57 -15.31 9.55
CA SER A 235 8.27 -14.78 9.12
C SER A 235 7.39 -15.78 8.34
N GLY A 236 7.72 -17.08 8.38
CA GLY A 236 7.02 -18.10 7.60
C GLY A 236 7.15 -17.94 6.08
N GLY A 237 8.14 -17.18 5.60
CA GLY A 237 8.33 -16.88 4.17
C GLY A 237 7.46 -15.74 3.65
N LEU A 238 6.63 -15.12 4.49
CA LEU A 238 5.78 -13.99 4.15
C LEU A 238 6.44 -12.65 4.54
N PHE A 239 6.05 -11.57 3.86
CA PHE A 239 6.37 -10.23 4.31
C PHE A 239 5.44 -9.83 5.45
N VAL A 240 6.02 -9.49 6.59
CA VAL A 240 5.34 -8.95 7.76
C VAL A 240 5.79 -7.51 7.98
N LEU A 241 5.02 -6.76 8.75
CA LEU A 241 5.35 -5.38 9.08
C LEU A 241 6.64 -5.32 9.93
N ASP A 242 7.57 -4.45 9.55
CA ASP A 242 8.86 -4.27 10.25
C ASP A 242 8.77 -3.24 11.40
N ARG A 243 9.69 -3.32 12.37
CA ARG A 243 9.72 -2.60 13.68
C ARG A 243 9.62 -1.06 13.57
N LYS A 244 9.11 -0.32 14.60
CA LYS A 244 9.73 -0.04 15.93
C LYS A 244 8.67 0.29 17.05
N PRO A 245 9.05 0.62 18.32
CA PRO A 245 8.28 0.28 19.52
C PRO A 245 6.95 1.05 19.67
N GLU A 246 6.02 0.43 20.40
CA GLU A 246 4.67 0.91 20.69
C GLU A 246 4.67 2.35 21.24
N THR A 247 4.41 3.33 20.38
CA THR A 247 3.61 4.48 20.80
C THR A 247 2.16 4.00 20.78
N PRO A 248 1.46 3.95 21.93
CA PRO A 248 0.05 3.62 21.95
C PRO A 248 -0.70 4.53 20.97
N ASN A 249 -1.46 3.93 20.05
CA ASN A 249 -2.22 4.61 18.99
C ASN A 249 -1.42 5.22 17.83
N ALA A 250 -0.12 4.93 17.69
CA ALA A 250 0.66 5.32 16.51
C ALA A 250 0.58 4.25 15.41
N TRP A 251 0.42 4.72 14.17
CA TRP A 251 0.42 3.88 12.98
C TRP A 251 1.85 3.40 12.68
N ASN A 252 1.96 2.22 12.07
CA ASN A 252 3.20 1.46 11.86
C ASN A 252 4.13 1.99 10.75
N PHE A 253 4.15 3.29 10.55
CA PHE A 253 5.12 3.93 9.68
C PHE A 253 6.42 4.17 10.44
N GLN A 254 7.52 4.37 9.70
CA GLN A 254 8.77 4.84 10.29
C GLN A 254 8.52 6.16 11.02
N ASP A 255 9.22 6.41 12.14
CA ASP A 255 8.98 7.51 13.12
C ASP A 255 9.12 8.95 12.56
N LYS A 256 9.13 9.13 11.24
CA LYS A 256 9.28 10.40 10.56
C LYS A 256 8.17 10.59 9.52
N SER A 257 7.48 11.71 9.65
CA SER A 257 6.50 12.20 8.68
C SER A 257 6.96 13.52 8.07
N LEU A 258 6.62 13.72 6.81
CA LEU A 258 6.74 15.00 6.13
C LEU A 258 5.34 15.40 5.67
N HIS A 259 4.82 16.51 6.18
CA HIS A 259 3.60 17.11 5.67
C HIS A 259 3.98 18.29 4.77
N LEU A 260 3.38 18.38 3.59
CA LEU A 260 3.59 19.47 2.63
C LEU A 260 2.25 20.10 2.29
N ASN A 261 2.23 21.43 2.20
CA ASN A 261 1.06 22.17 1.71
C ASN A 261 0.96 22.06 0.18
N ASP A 262 0.03 22.79 -0.44
CA ASP A 262 -0.02 22.93 -1.90
C ASP A 262 1.17 23.76 -2.42
N ASN A 263 1.76 23.34 -3.55
CA ASN A 263 2.91 24.00 -4.17
C ASN A 263 4.14 24.09 -3.24
N ASP A 264 4.44 22.99 -2.55
CA ASP A 264 5.46 22.92 -1.51
C ASP A 264 6.45 21.77 -1.79
N CYS A 265 7.64 21.83 -1.20
CA CYS A 265 8.65 20.80 -1.36
C CYS A 265 9.39 20.50 -0.07
N GLY A 266 9.84 19.26 0.08
CA GLY A 266 10.55 18.85 1.28
C GLY A 266 11.23 17.50 1.15
N ASN A 267 12.00 17.17 2.19
CA ASN A 267 12.82 15.97 2.21
C ASN A 267 12.45 15.08 3.40
N LEU A 268 12.23 13.80 3.11
CA LEU A 268 12.06 12.75 4.10
C LEU A 268 13.27 11.82 4.05
N THR A 269 13.80 11.43 5.21
CA THR A 269 14.98 10.54 5.25
C THR A 269 14.85 9.62 6.44
N ILE A 270 15.04 8.33 6.17
CA ILE A 270 15.15 7.29 7.19
C ILE A 270 16.51 6.62 7.06
N THR A 271 16.97 6.08 8.18
CA THR A 271 18.15 5.22 8.23
C THR A 271 17.75 4.00 9.00
N ASP A 272 18.02 2.85 8.42
CA ASP A 272 17.81 1.58 9.07
C ASP A 272 19.12 0.80 9.13
N SER A 273 19.26 0.02 10.20
CA SER A 273 20.38 -0.85 10.43
C SER A 273 19.82 -2.21 10.83
N PRO A 274 19.92 -3.23 9.96
CA PRO A 274 19.59 -4.59 10.36
C PRO A 274 20.55 -4.94 11.50
N GLY A 275 19.97 -5.36 12.60
CA GLY A 275 20.69 -5.58 13.84
C GLY A 275 20.37 -6.95 14.40
N LEU A 276 21.43 -7.67 14.75
CA LEU A 276 21.33 -8.90 15.48
C LEU A 276 21.86 -8.71 16.89
N LEU A 277 21.15 -9.27 17.85
CA LEU A 277 21.54 -9.28 19.26
C LEU A 277 21.94 -10.70 19.65
N ILE A 278 23.21 -10.87 20.02
CA ILE A 278 23.80 -12.15 20.41
C ILE A 278 24.08 -12.12 21.92
N SER A 279 23.62 -13.12 22.67
CA SER A 279 23.97 -13.30 24.08
C SER A 279 25.31 -14.04 24.22
N GLY A 280 26.07 -13.80 25.31
CA GLY A 280 27.42 -14.35 25.53
C GLY A 280 27.59 -15.88 25.46
N ILE A 281 26.50 -16.65 25.57
CA ILE A 281 26.46 -18.13 25.44
C ILE A 281 26.21 -18.63 24.00
N THR A 282 26.14 -17.74 23.02
CA THR A 282 25.87 -18.08 21.61
C THR A 282 27.14 -18.57 20.91
N LEU A 283 27.03 -19.68 20.18
CA LEU A 283 28.09 -20.24 19.35
C LEU A 283 28.02 -19.79 17.89
N ASP A 284 26.81 -19.75 17.33
CA ASP A 284 26.55 -19.43 15.93
C ASP A 284 25.25 -18.64 15.85
N LEU A 285 25.24 -17.59 15.03
CA LEU A 285 24.06 -16.83 14.67
C LEU A 285 24.04 -16.63 13.15
N SER A 286 22.92 -16.94 12.52
CA SER A 286 22.70 -16.73 11.10
C SER A 286 21.45 -15.89 10.84
N ALA A 287 21.56 -14.87 10.02
CA ALA A 287 20.43 -14.20 9.36
C ALA A 287 20.65 -14.35 7.86
N LEU A 288 20.04 -15.37 7.28
CA LEU A 288 20.26 -15.71 5.88
C LEU A 288 19.09 -15.16 5.06
N ASN A 289 19.38 -14.24 4.14
CA ASN A 289 18.44 -13.69 3.18
C ASN A 289 17.29 -12.87 3.81
N GLU A 290 17.60 -11.95 4.72
CA GLU A 290 16.61 -10.95 5.13
C GLU A 290 16.31 -10.03 3.94
N GLN A 291 15.03 -9.80 3.70
CA GLN A 291 14.56 -8.96 2.62
C GLN A 291 13.59 -7.93 3.15
N PHE A 292 13.74 -6.73 2.65
CA PHE A 292 12.98 -5.57 3.06
C PHE A 292 12.32 -4.94 1.84
N THR A 293 11.11 -4.42 2.07
CA THR A 293 10.39 -3.62 1.08
C THR A 293 9.88 -2.39 1.79
N THR A 294 10.44 -1.24 1.42
CA THR A 294 10.16 0.05 2.02
C THR A 294 9.39 0.91 1.03
N HIS A 295 8.14 1.21 1.35
CA HIS A 295 7.24 2.01 0.55
C HIS A 295 7.33 3.47 0.98
N LEU A 296 7.51 4.39 0.04
CA LEU A 296 7.17 5.80 0.25
C LEU A 296 5.67 5.93 0.07
N MET A 297 4.98 6.24 1.15
CA MET A 297 3.53 6.34 1.21
C MET A 297 3.13 7.82 1.25
N TYR A 298 2.03 8.14 0.58
CA TYR A 298 1.43 9.47 0.55
C TYR A 298 -0.06 9.37 0.89
N GLN A 299 -0.56 10.30 1.69
CA GLN A 299 -1.98 10.48 1.93
C GLN A 299 -2.33 11.95 1.68
N PRO A 300 -3.21 12.26 0.70
CA PRO A 300 -3.66 13.63 0.49
C PRO A 300 -4.51 14.09 1.66
N ASP A 301 -4.56 15.39 1.90
CA ASP A 301 -5.39 15.98 2.94
C ASP A 301 -6.88 15.79 2.66
N GLY A 302 -7.62 15.49 3.73
CA GLY A 302 -9.08 15.31 3.71
C GLY A 302 -9.54 14.13 4.57
N ALA A 303 -10.81 14.15 4.95
CA ALA A 303 -11.41 13.07 5.75
C ALA A 303 -11.60 11.77 4.95
N ASP A 304 -11.72 11.86 3.63
CA ASP A 304 -11.95 10.75 2.71
C ASP A 304 -10.72 10.48 1.83
N SER A 305 -9.58 10.22 2.46
CA SER A 305 -8.35 9.84 1.77
C SER A 305 -7.75 8.55 2.31
N ILE A 306 -7.03 7.85 1.45
CA ILE A 306 -6.26 6.66 1.80
C ILE A 306 -4.77 6.90 1.57
N TRP A 307 -3.95 6.12 2.28
CA TRP A 307 -2.53 5.99 1.99
C TRP A 307 -2.32 5.26 0.66
N VAL A 308 -1.49 5.81 -0.21
CA VAL A 308 -1.06 5.20 -1.47
C VAL A 308 0.46 5.10 -1.54
N SER A 309 0.96 4.06 -2.18
CA SER A 309 2.41 3.93 -2.43
C SER A 309 2.76 4.77 -3.64
N LEU A 310 3.80 5.61 -3.54
CA LEU A 310 4.32 6.40 -4.65
C LEU A 310 5.54 5.75 -5.30
N GLU A 311 6.43 5.17 -4.48
CA GLU A 311 7.65 4.48 -4.90
C GLU A 311 8.00 3.38 -3.89
N VAL A 312 8.77 2.39 -4.34
CA VAL A 312 9.17 1.24 -3.51
C VAL A 312 10.67 1.00 -3.59
N VAL A 313 11.31 0.84 -2.43
CA VAL A 313 12.71 0.44 -2.29
C VAL A 313 12.78 -1.01 -1.81
N HIS A 314 13.42 -1.85 -2.60
CA HIS A 314 13.75 -3.22 -2.24
C HIS A 314 15.21 -3.30 -1.82
N TRP A 315 15.48 -3.89 -0.67
CA TRP A 315 16.85 -4.12 -0.22
C TRP A 315 16.91 -5.40 0.61
N GLY A 316 18.12 -5.88 0.87
CA GLY A 316 18.33 -7.14 1.57
C GLY A 316 19.56 -7.09 2.43
N TRP A 317 19.62 -8.00 3.40
CA TRP A 317 20.73 -8.12 4.33
C TRP A 317 20.98 -9.58 4.68
N HIS A 318 22.25 -9.93 4.85
CA HIS A 318 22.65 -11.20 5.41
C HIS A 318 23.94 -11.10 6.19
N ALA A 319 23.99 -11.86 7.28
CA ALA A 319 25.20 -12.06 8.04
C ALA A 319 25.18 -13.42 8.74
N ARG A 320 26.37 -13.98 8.92
CA ARG A 320 26.59 -15.13 9.80
C ARG A 320 27.78 -14.86 10.71
N VAL A 321 27.56 -15.00 12.01
CA VAL A 321 28.58 -14.78 13.04
C VAL A 321 28.78 -16.05 13.82
N ALA A 322 30.03 -16.45 13.99
CA ALA A 322 30.40 -17.63 14.78
C ALA A 322 31.41 -17.25 15.87
N LYS A 323 31.46 -18.08 16.91
CA LYS A 323 32.44 -17.99 18.00
C LYS A 323 33.53 -19.03 17.77
N ASN A 324 34.78 -18.60 17.74
CA ASN A 324 35.92 -19.52 17.60
C ASN A 324 36.25 -20.22 18.95
N PRO A 325 37.11 -21.25 18.95
CA PRO A 325 37.50 -21.95 20.19
C PRO A 325 38.13 -21.05 21.27
N SER A 326 38.77 -19.95 20.88
CA SER A 326 39.32 -18.94 21.79
C SER A 326 38.27 -17.98 22.37
N GLY A 327 37.00 -18.17 22.03
CA GLY A 327 35.87 -17.39 22.52
C GLY A 327 35.63 -16.05 21.80
N VAL A 328 36.33 -15.80 20.68
CA VAL A 328 36.21 -14.57 19.89
C VAL A 328 35.15 -14.75 18.80
N TYR A 329 34.28 -13.75 18.66
CA TYR A 329 33.29 -13.71 17.58
C TYR A 329 33.90 -13.19 16.28
N PHE A 330 33.53 -13.81 15.16
CA PHE A 330 33.96 -13.43 13.82
C PHE A 330 32.82 -13.67 12.83
N PHE A 331 32.87 -12.96 11.70
CA PHE A 331 31.98 -13.24 10.57
C PHE A 331 32.38 -14.56 9.92
N ALA A 332 31.52 -15.57 10.01
CA ALA A 332 31.72 -16.87 9.37
C ALA A 332 31.48 -16.79 7.85
N GLU A 333 30.68 -15.83 7.41
CA GLU A 333 30.45 -15.47 6.01
C GLU A 333 30.53 -13.94 5.89
N PRO A 334 31.00 -13.39 4.76
CA PRO A 334 30.96 -11.95 4.53
C PRO A 334 29.53 -11.46 4.70
N GLU A 335 29.37 -10.43 5.52
CA GLU A 335 28.13 -9.69 5.49
C GLU A 335 27.95 -9.06 4.13
N ARG A 336 26.71 -9.05 3.64
CA ARG A 336 26.37 -8.20 2.51
C ARG A 336 24.98 -7.60 2.67
N VAL A 337 24.95 -6.31 2.39
CA VAL A 337 23.74 -5.57 2.10
C VAL A 337 23.55 -5.66 0.59
N ASP A 338 22.40 -6.15 0.15
CA ASP A 338 22.07 -6.13 -1.27
C ASP A 338 21.81 -4.68 -1.70
N SER A 339 22.40 -4.29 -2.83
CA SER A 339 22.20 -2.96 -3.39
C SER A 339 20.70 -2.66 -3.52
N PRO A 340 20.24 -1.51 -3.01
CA PRO A 340 18.83 -1.21 -3.07
C PRO A 340 18.37 -1.02 -4.52
N ARG A 341 17.17 -1.52 -4.81
CA ARG A 341 16.50 -1.33 -6.10
C ARG A 341 15.24 -0.54 -5.89
N ILE A 342 15.09 0.52 -6.67
CA ILE A 342 13.89 1.36 -6.70
C ILE A 342 12.98 0.87 -7.82
N SER A 343 11.67 0.82 -7.57
CA SER A 343 10.67 0.51 -8.58
C SER A 343 9.35 1.19 -8.29
N ALA A 344 8.63 1.51 -9.37
CA ALA A 344 7.28 2.03 -9.31
C ALA A 344 6.36 1.06 -8.53
N PRO A 345 5.36 1.59 -7.79
CA PRO A 345 4.43 0.80 -7.02
C PRO A 345 3.49 0.03 -7.97
N ILE A 346 3.41 -1.28 -7.78
CA ILE A 346 2.50 -2.15 -8.56
C ILE A 346 1.15 -2.31 -7.82
N ALA A 347 1.14 -2.17 -6.49
CA ALA A 347 -0.05 -2.30 -5.64
C ALA A 347 0.15 -1.62 -4.29
N LEU A 348 -0.94 -1.47 -3.52
CA LEU A 348 -0.90 -1.07 -2.12
C LEU A 348 -0.22 -2.16 -1.26
N PRO A 349 0.59 -1.80 -0.26
CA PRO A 349 1.23 -2.76 0.61
C PRO A 349 0.21 -3.50 1.48
N LEU A 350 0.23 -4.84 1.45
CA LEU A 350 -0.52 -5.69 2.38
C LEU A 350 0.42 -6.41 3.34
N TRP A 351 -0.06 -6.70 4.54
CA TRP A 351 0.60 -7.54 5.56
C TRP A 351 -0.43 -8.14 6.52
N ASN A 352 -0.04 -9.24 7.16
CA ASN A 352 -0.84 -9.95 8.16
C ASN A 352 0.07 -10.32 9.34
N GLY A 353 0.24 -9.39 10.29
CA GLY A 353 1.13 -9.52 11.45
C GLY A 353 2.40 -8.68 11.38
N ARG A 354 3.17 -8.72 12.48
CA ARG A 354 4.42 -7.96 12.69
C ARG A 354 5.60 -8.90 12.84
N ALA A 355 6.79 -8.39 12.54
CA ALA A 355 8.05 -9.10 12.82
C ALA A 355 8.24 -9.44 14.30
N LEU A 356 7.65 -8.64 15.20
CA LEU A 356 7.69 -8.85 16.66
C LEU A 356 6.87 -10.05 17.16
N ASP A 357 5.90 -10.52 16.37
CA ASP A 357 5.01 -11.61 16.72
C ASP A 357 5.37 -12.90 15.96
N ALA A 358 6.55 -12.93 15.33
CA ALA A 358 6.99 -14.05 14.50
C ALA A 358 7.22 -15.33 15.31
N VAL A 359 7.03 -16.48 14.63
CA VAL A 359 7.17 -17.81 15.23
C VAL A 359 8.60 -18.05 15.70
N VAL A 360 8.73 -18.61 16.90
CA VAL A 360 10.00 -19.03 17.49
C VAL A 360 10.02 -20.56 17.61
N GLU A 361 10.82 -21.22 16.78
CA GLU A 361 11.08 -22.65 16.86
C GLU A 361 12.30 -22.91 17.75
N LYS A 362 12.27 -23.99 18.54
CA LYS A 362 13.37 -24.33 19.44
C LYS A 362 13.71 -25.81 19.34
N ASN A 363 14.96 -26.12 19.01
CA ASN A 363 15.51 -27.47 19.02
C ASN A 363 16.64 -27.57 20.06
N THR A 364 16.73 -28.70 20.76
CA THR A 364 17.77 -28.96 21.77
C THR A 364 18.43 -30.30 21.48
N THR A 365 19.76 -30.28 21.37
CA THR A 365 20.61 -31.47 21.30
C THR A 365 21.42 -31.58 22.59
N ILE A 366 21.51 -32.80 23.14
CA ILE A 366 22.29 -33.11 24.34
C ILE A 366 23.48 -33.96 23.94
N ILE A 367 24.68 -33.54 24.31
CA ILE A 367 25.94 -34.23 24.06
C ILE A 367 26.51 -34.62 25.43
N PRO A 368 26.57 -35.93 25.76
CA PRO A 368 27.35 -36.40 26.90
C PRO A 368 28.84 -36.11 26.67
N ASP A 369 29.54 -35.58 27.67
CA ASP A 369 30.99 -35.34 27.58
C ASP A 369 31.80 -36.65 27.51
#